data_AF-A0AAU4BIQ9-F1
#
_entry.id   AF-A0AAU4BIQ9-F1
#
_cell.length_a   1.000
_cell.length_b   1.000
_cell.length_c   1.000
_cell.angle_alpha   90.00
_cell.angle_beta   90.00
_cell.angle_gamma   90.00
#
_symmetry.space_group_name_H-M   'P 1'
#
loop_
_entity.id
_entity.type
_entity.pdbx_description
1 polymer ?
#
loop_
_entity_poly.entity_id
_entity_poly.type
_entity_poly.pdbx_seq_one_letter_code
_entity_poly.pdbx_strand_id
1 'polypeptide(L)'
;MSDQPGVPIGRAAALFGLAPSTLRWWESQRVLPEPPRVNGRRYYTETELRRIGLAYLCCVTGAMSLEQTTVVTSGTSSNRHWRSTVKRHTELIEEKIRELRSAHEYLLALLECPDDDIVAECAHLDDELMRHTPRGSVAAEGLVAAAQSIPRPTPPRGRRDKTSPVGEVL
;
A
#
# COMPACT_ATOMS: atom_id res chain seq x y z
N MET A 1 33.55 -27.95 13.38
CA MET A 1 32.35 -27.09 13.30
C MET A 1 32.85 -25.69 13.06
N SER A 2 32.92 -25.27 11.79
CA SER A 2 33.52 -23.98 11.42
C SER A 2 32.64 -22.84 11.92
N ASP A 3 33.22 -21.96 12.73
CA ASP A 3 32.60 -20.69 13.13
C ASP A 3 32.35 -19.88 11.85
N GLN A 4 31.10 -19.84 11.37
CA GLN A 4 30.79 -19.08 10.17
C GLN A 4 30.92 -17.60 10.55
N PRO A 5 31.85 -16.85 9.93
CA PRO A 5 32.03 -15.45 10.28
C PRO A 5 30.72 -14.70 10.00
N GLY A 6 30.27 -13.95 11.00
CA GLY A 6 29.09 -13.10 10.91
C GLY A 6 29.38 -11.70 11.40
N VAL A 7 28.42 -10.80 11.24
CA VAL A 7 28.53 -9.40 11.64
C VAL A 7 27.43 -9.00 12.60
N PRO A 8 27.65 -8.04 13.51
CA PRO A 8 26.59 -7.54 14.39
C PRO A 8 25.54 -6.74 13.60
N ILE A 9 24.35 -6.59 14.17
CA ILE A 9 23.20 -5.89 13.53
C ILE A 9 23.53 -4.52 12.95
N GLY A 10 24.41 -3.75 13.59
CA GLY A 10 24.80 -2.42 13.11
C GLY A 10 25.52 -2.49 11.75
N ARG A 11 26.44 -3.45 11.59
CA ARG A 11 27.16 -3.66 10.32
C ARG A 11 26.25 -4.28 9.26
N ALA A 12 25.40 -5.23 9.65
CA ALA A 12 24.40 -5.82 8.76
C ALA A 12 23.44 -4.76 8.21
N ALA A 13 22.90 -3.89 9.06
CA ALA A 13 21.97 -2.85 8.64
C ALA A 13 22.67 -1.80 7.75
N ALA A 14 23.87 -1.35 8.14
CA ALA A 14 24.65 -0.39 7.38
C ALA A 14 24.98 -0.87 5.95
N LEU A 15 25.23 -2.18 5.77
CA LEU A 15 25.48 -2.77 4.44
C LEU A 15 24.35 -2.49 3.44
N PHE A 16 23.10 -2.44 3.92
CA PHE A 16 21.91 -2.21 3.09
C PHE A 16 21.34 -0.79 3.24
N GLY A 17 22.06 0.13 3.89
CA GLY A 17 21.57 1.48 4.17
C GLY A 17 20.35 1.52 5.09
N LEU A 18 20.15 0.49 5.91
CA LEU A 18 19.02 0.37 6.83
C LEU A 18 19.42 0.83 8.24
N ALA A 19 18.42 1.30 9.00
CA ALA A 19 18.57 1.46 10.43
C ALA A 19 18.54 0.08 11.12
N PRO A 20 19.31 -0.14 12.21
CA PRO A 20 19.19 -1.38 12.99
C PRO A 20 17.78 -1.64 13.54
N SER A 21 17.00 -0.59 13.77
CA SER A 21 15.57 -0.70 14.15
C SER A 21 14.74 -1.35 13.05
N THR A 22 15.03 -1.09 11.77
CA THR A 22 14.34 -1.73 10.64
C THR A 22 14.56 -3.23 10.64
N LEU A 23 15.80 -3.70 10.87
CA LEU A 23 16.07 -5.14 10.96
C LEU A 23 15.35 -5.78 12.14
N ARG A 24 15.35 -5.14 13.33
CA ARG A 24 14.59 -5.62 14.49
C ARG A 24 13.09 -5.68 14.20
N TRP A 25 12.58 -4.69 13.46
CA TRP A 25 11.18 -4.66 13.07
C TRP A 25 10.86 -5.79 12.08
N TRP A 26 11.67 -6.00 11.05
CA TRP A 26 11.51 -7.15 10.12
C TRP A 26 11.58 -8.50 10.83
N GLU A 27 12.47 -8.67 11.80
CA GLU A 27 12.50 -9.86 12.68
C GLU A 27 11.20 -10.01 13.46
N SER A 28 10.69 -8.93 14.07
CA SER A 28 9.43 -8.96 14.84
C SER A 28 8.21 -9.32 13.98
N GLN A 29 8.23 -8.93 12.70
CA GLN A 29 7.19 -9.23 11.72
C GLN A 29 7.43 -10.57 11.01
N ARG A 30 8.45 -11.34 11.41
CA ARG A 30 8.85 -12.64 10.84
C ARG A 30 9.24 -12.61 9.36
N VAL A 31 9.49 -11.42 8.82
CA VAL A 31 10.07 -11.25 7.48
C VAL A 31 11.47 -11.83 7.44
N LEU A 32 12.20 -11.73 8.55
CA LEU A 32 13.46 -12.41 8.78
C LEU A 32 13.29 -13.41 9.92
N PRO A 33 13.90 -14.61 9.83
CA PRO A 33 14.01 -15.48 10.99
C PRO A 33 14.85 -14.81 12.09
N GLU A 34 14.67 -15.24 13.34
CA GLU A 34 15.57 -14.79 14.41
C GLU A 34 17.01 -15.21 14.10
N PRO A 35 17.97 -14.27 14.11
CA PRO A 35 19.35 -14.60 13.79
C PRO A 35 20.03 -15.37 14.92
N PRO A 36 21.08 -16.17 14.61
CA PRO A 36 21.95 -16.76 15.60
C PRO A 36 22.46 -15.71 16.59
N ARG A 37 22.64 -16.14 17.84
CA ARG A 37 23.22 -15.32 18.88
C ARG A 37 24.57 -15.90 19.30
N VAL A 38 25.61 -15.07 19.25
CA VAL A 38 26.95 -15.38 19.75
C VAL A 38 27.20 -14.44 20.94
N ASN A 39 27.47 -15.00 22.12
CA ASN A 39 27.63 -14.23 23.37
C ASN A 39 26.46 -13.26 23.65
N GLY A 40 25.22 -13.72 23.42
CA GLY A 40 24.00 -12.94 23.64
C GLY A 40 23.71 -11.85 22.60
N ARG A 41 24.58 -11.68 21.59
CA ARG A 41 24.41 -10.68 20.52
C ARG A 41 24.00 -11.34 19.22
N ARG A 42 23.07 -10.70 18.49
CA ARG A 42 22.67 -11.11 17.14
C ARG A 42 23.88 -11.06 16.20
N TYR A 43 24.08 -12.14 15.46
CA TYR A 43 25.14 -12.28 14.47
C TYR A 43 24.51 -12.69 13.15
N TYR A 44 24.82 -11.95 12.08
CA TYR A 44 24.31 -12.20 10.75
C TYR A 44 25.42 -12.82 9.92
N THR A 45 25.25 -14.10 9.61
CA THR A 45 26.07 -14.86 8.66
C THR A 45 25.82 -14.42 7.23
N GLU A 46 26.67 -14.85 6.30
CA GLU A 46 26.47 -14.63 4.85
C GLU A 46 25.06 -15.00 4.37
N THR A 47 24.52 -16.12 4.85
CA THR A 47 23.15 -16.57 4.51
C THR A 47 22.09 -15.56 4.98
N GLU A 48 22.28 -14.98 6.15
CA GLU A 48 21.34 -14.01 6.71
C GLU A 48 21.46 -12.65 6.06
N LEU A 49 22.67 -12.23 5.70
CA LEU A 49 22.87 -11.04 4.89
C LEU A 49 22.16 -11.19 3.54
N ARG A 50 22.23 -12.36 2.89
CA ARG A 50 21.46 -12.64 1.67
C ARG A 50 19.95 -12.58 1.89
N ARG A 51 19.44 -13.09 3.02
CA ARG A 51 18.02 -12.97 3.37
C ARG A 51 17.60 -11.52 3.60
N ILE A 52 18.42 -10.71 4.26
CA ILE A 52 18.18 -9.27 4.43
C ILE A 52 18.13 -8.58 3.05
N GLY A 53 19.09 -8.88 2.18
CA GLY A 53 19.11 -8.35 0.81
C GLY A 53 17.86 -8.73 0.02
N LEU A 54 17.41 -9.97 0.12
CA LEU A 54 16.16 -10.41 -0.51
C LEU A 54 14.94 -9.69 0.06
N ALA A 55 14.86 -9.53 1.39
CA ALA A 55 13.81 -8.76 2.04
C ALA A 55 13.79 -7.30 1.58
N TYR A 56 14.98 -6.69 1.41
CA TYR A 56 15.13 -5.35 0.87
C TYR A 56 14.59 -5.27 -0.57
N LEU A 57 15.00 -6.20 -1.44
CA LEU A 57 14.54 -6.22 -2.83
C LEU A 57 13.02 -6.35 -2.92
N CYS A 58 12.39 -7.17 -2.09
CA CYS A 58 10.94 -7.33 -2.09
C CYS A 58 10.21 -6.10 -1.49
N CYS A 59 10.57 -5.68 -0.27
CA CYS A 59 9.86 -4.61 0.44
C CYS A 59 10.16 -3.22 -0.13
N VAL A 60 11.44 -2.90 -0.32
CA VAL A 60 11.89 -1.54 -0.61
C VAL A 60 11.90 -1.28 -2.10
N THR A 61 12.47 -2.20 -2.89
CA THR A 61 12.54 -2.05 -4.35
C THR A 61 11.24 -2.50 -5.03
N GLY A 62 10.73 -3.65 -4.62
CA GLY A 62 9.56 -4.27 -5.23
C GLY A 62 8.22 -3.80 -4.68
N ALA A 63 8.22 -2.89 -3.69
CA ALA A 63 7.02 -2.36 -3.01
C ALA A 63 6.07 -3.44 -2.47
N MET A 64 6.58 -4.65 -2.19
CA MET A 64 5.79 -5.74 -1.64
C MET A 64 5.46 -5.50 -0.17
N SER A 65 4.30 -5.99 0.28
CA SER A 65 3.98 -5.97 1.71
C SER A 65 4.91 -6.88 2.50
N LEU A 66 5.01 -6.67 3.82
CA LEU A 66 5.79 -7.55 4.69
C LEU A 66 5.27 -8.99 4.67
N GLU A 67 3.96 -9.16 4.58
CA GLU A 67 3.32 -10.48 4.48
C GLU A 67 3.77 -11.21 3.21
N GLN A 68 3.71 -10.53 2.06
CA GLN A 68 4.18 -11.09 0.79
C GLN A 68 5.68 -11.37 0.82
N THR A 69 6.47 -10.49 1.44
CA THR A 69 7.92 -10.65 1.54
C THR A 69 8.30 -11.85 2.40
N THR A 70 7.58 -12.09 3.49
CA THR A 70 7.77 -13.26 4.36
C THR A 70 7.64 -14.58 3.57
N VAL A 71 6.72 -14.65 2.60
CA VAL A 71 6.57 -15.81 1.72
C VAL A 71 7.85 -16.07 0.93
N VAL A 72 8.55 -15.02 0.50
CA VAL A 72 9.76 -15.10 -0.32
C VAL A 72 11.02 -15.37 0.54
N THR A 73 11.12 -14.77 1.72
CA THR A 73 12.34 -14.77 2.55
C THR A 73 12.44 -15.93 3.54
N SER A 74 11.31 -16.55 3.90
CA SER A 74 11.25 -17.63 4.90
C SER A 74 12.06 -18.87 4.52
N GLY A 75 12.25 -19.14 3.23
CA GLY A 75 12.95 -20.33 2.73
C GLY A 75 12.18 -21.64 2.95
N THR A 76 10.96 -21.59 3.47
CA THR A 76 10.08 -22.75 3.69
C THR A 76 8.96 -22.84 2.66
N SER A 77 8.65 -21.74 1.96
CA SER A 77 7.66 -21.70 0.88
C SER A 77 8.10 -22.52 -0.33
N SER A 78 7.17 -23.29 -0.90
CA SER A 78 7.41 -23.97 -2.17
C SER A 78 7.74 -22.96 -3.29
N ASN A 79 8.53 -23.41 -4.28
CA ASN A 79 8.89 -22.58 -5.43
C ASN A 79 7.66 -22.00 -6.14
N ARG A 80 6.60 -22.80 -6.29
CA ARG A 80 5.33 -22.38 -6.89
C ARG A 80 4.67 -21.25 -6.11
N HIS A 81 4.69 -21.32 -4.78
CA HIS A 81 3.96 -20.39 -3.92
C HIS A 81 4.59 -18.99 -3.90
N TRP A 82 5.91 -18.87 -3.69
CA TRP A 82 6.51 -17.54 -3.69
C TRP A 82 6.47 -16.89 -5.08
N ARG A 83 6.61 -17.68 -6.16
CA ARG A 83 6.48 -17.17 -7.54
C ARG A 83 5.07 -16.65 -7.83
N SER A 84 4.02 -17.31 -7.35
CA SER A 84 2.65 -16.83 -7.55
C SER A 84 2.35 -15.57 -6.74
N THR A 85 2.92 -15.44 -5.53
CA THR A 85 2.84 -14.21 -4.73
C THR A 85 3.50 -13.04 -5.45
N VAL A 86 4.72 -13.23 -5.97
CA VAL A 86 5.42 -12.20 -6.76
C VAL A 86 4.63 -11.84 -8.02
N LYS A 87 4.13 -12.83 -8.78
CA LYS A 87 3.33 -12.60 -9.99
C LYS A 87 2.09 -11.75 -9.71
N ARG A 88 1.35 -12.07 -8.65
CA ARG A 88 0.18 -11.29 -8.24
C ARG A 88 0.56 -9.85 -7.89
N HIS A 89 1.68 -9.65 -7.20
CA HIS A 89 2.14 -8.30 -6.89
C HIS A 89 2.54 -7.52 -8.14
N THR A 90 3.21 -8.16 -9.10
CA THR A 90 3.51 -7.57 -10.42
C THR A 90 2.24 -7.16 -11.16
N GLU A 91 1.20 -7.98 -11.15
CA GLU A 91 -0.11 -7.65 -11.76
C GLU A 91 -0.75 -6.41 -11.10
N LEU A 92 -0.63 -6.25 -9.77
CA LEU A 92 -1.10 -5.05 -9.07
C LEU A 92 -0.33 -3.80 -9.45
N ILE A 93 1.00 -3.89 -9.60
CA ILE A 93 1.83 -2.78 -10.07
C ILE A 93 1.45 -2.41 -11.51
N GLU A 94 1.23 -3.39 -12.38
CA GLU A 94 0.82 -3.15 -13.77
C GLU A 94 -0.53 -2.43 -13.86
N GLU A 95 -1.51 -2.81 -13.03
CA GLU A 95 -2.78 -2.07 -12.90
C GLU A 95 -2.51 -0.63 -12.47
N LYS A 96 -1.67 -0.42 -11.44
CA LYS A 96 -1.41 0.92 -10.96
C LYS A 96 -0.68 1.80 -11.99
N ILE A 97 0.23 1.22 -12.75
CA ILE A 97 0.90 1.89 -13.87
C ILE A 97 -0.12 2.29 -14.93
N ARG A 98 -1.08 1.40 -15.28
CA ARG A 98 -2.14 1.74 -16.23
C ARG A 98 -2.99 2.91 -15.74
N GLU A 99 -3.46 2.86 -14.50
CA GLU A 99 -4.22 3.96 -13.89
C GLU A 99 -3.45 5.29 -13.93
N LEU A 100 -2.17 5.28 -13.52
CA LEU A 100 -1.34 6.49 -13.47
C LEU A 100 -1.03 7.03 -14.87
N ARG A 101 -0.84 6.16 -15.87
CA ARG A 101 -0.66 6.57 -17.26
C ARG A 101 -1.91 7.23 -17.81
N SER A 102 -3.08 6.63 -17.62
CA SER A 102 -4.35 7.22 -18.06
C SER A 102 -4.61 8.57 -17.38
N ALA A 103 -4.33 8.69 -16.08
CA ALA A 103 -4.45 9.96 -15.37
C ALA A 103 -3.46 11.02 -15.91
N HIS A 104 -2.22 10.62 -16.20
CA HIS A 104 -1.21 11.52 -16.74
C HIS A 104 -1.57 11.99 -18.16
N GLU A 105 -2.00 11.08 -19.03
CA GLU A 105 -2.47 11.39 -20.39
C GLU A 105 -3.65 12.37 -20.36
N TYR A 106 -4.61 12.16 -19.45
CA TYR A 106 -5.72 13.09 -19.26
C TYR A 106 -5.25 14.48 -18.83
N LEU A 107 -4.35 14.57 -17.84
CA LEU A 107 -3.84 15.85 -17.37
C LEU A 107 -3.03 16.59 -18.45
N LEU A 108 -2.29 15.86 -19.29
CA LEU A 108 -1.60 16.46 -20.44
C LEU A 108 -2.59 17.03 -21.46
N ALA A 109 -3.67 16.30 -21.77
CA ALA A 109 -4.72 16.81 -22.67
C ALA A 109 -5.42 18.05 -22.08
N LEU A 110 -5.66 18.07 -20.77
CA LEU A 110 -6.24 19.23 -20.09
C LEU A 110 -5.37 20.49 -20.21
N LEU A 111 -4.03 20.33 -20.23
CA LEU A 111 -3.10 21.46 -20.43
C LEU A 111 -3.15 22.06 -21.85
N GLU A 112 -3.75 21.35 -22.81
CA GLU A 112 -3.95 21.86 -24.17
C GLU A 112 -5.25 22.68 -24.31
N CYS A 113 -6.05 22.78 -23.24
CA CYS A 113 -7.27 23.59 -23.23
C CYS A 113 -6.92 25.08 -23.39
N PRO A 114 -7.47 25.76 -24.42
CA PRO A 114 -7.16 27.17 -24.68
C PRO A 114 -7.97 28.15 -23.83
N ASP A 115 -8.98 27.67 -23.09
CA ASP A 115 -9.93 28.52 -22.37
C ASP A 115 -9.37 28.98 -21.01
N ASP A 116 -9.44 30.28 -20.73
CA ASP A 116 -8.98 30.84 -19.44
C ASP A 116 -9.94 30.50 -18.28
N ASP A 117 -11.24 30.38 -18.57
CA ASP A 117 -12.26 29.86 -17.64
C ASP A 117 -12.87 28.56 -18.18
N ILE A 118 -12.20 27.45 -17.89
CA ILE A 118 -12.63 26.10 -18.31
C ILE A 118 -14.06 25.79 -17.82
N VAL A 119 -14.49 26.34 -16.69
CA VAL A 119 -15.82 26.03 -16.13
C VAL A 119 -16.93 26.75 -16.89
N ALA A 120 -16.69 27.99 -17.28
CA ALA A 120 -17.70 28.81 -17.95
C ALA A 120 -17.66 28.68 -19.49
N GLU A 121 -16.50 28.40 -20.08
CA GLU A 121 -16.25 28.61 -21.51
C GLU A 121 -15.91 27.32 -22.27
N CYS A 122 -15.47 26.25 -21.57
CA CYS A 122 -15.04 25.04 -22.25
C CYS A 122 -16.23 24.22 -22.79
N ALA A 123 -16.39 24.22 -24.12
CA ALA A 123 -17.44 23.46 -24.81
C ALA A 123 -17.35 21.93 -24.63
N HIS A 124 -16.20 21.41 -24.19
CA HIS A 124 -15.98 19.98 -24.00
C HIS A 124 -16.15 19.52 -22.55
N LEU A 125 -16.29 20.45 -21.60
CA LEU A 125 -16.33 20.12 -20.18
C LEU A 125 -17.49 19.18 -19.84
N ASP A 126 -18.68 19.40 -20.39
CA ASP A 126 -19.84 18.54 -20.14
C ASP A 126 -19.60 17.10 -20.63
N ASP A 127 -19.00 16.93 -21.82
CA ASP A 127 -18.65 15.62 -22.37
C ASP A 127 -17.61 14.88 -21.51
N GLU A 128 -16.61 15.62 -21.02
CA GLU A 128 -15.59 15.09 -20.11
C GLU A 128 -16.19 14.68 -18.77
N LEU A 129 -17.08 15.51 -18.21
CA LEU A 129 -17.83 15.18 -17.00
C LEU A 129 -18.70 13.93 -17.19
N MET A 130 -19.36 13.79 -18.35
CA MET A 130 -20.13 12.60 -18.74
C MET A 130 -19.29 11.31 -18.76
N ARG A 131 -18.09 11.38 -19.32
CA ARG A 131 -17.21 10.21 -19.49
C ARG A 131 -16.52 9.80 -18.19
N HIS A 132 -16.10 10.77 -17.38
CA HIS A 132 -15.15 10.52 -16.29
C HIS A 132 -15.74 10.67 -14.88
N THR A 133 -16.98 11.14 -14.75
CA THR A 133 -17.62 11.30 -13.43
C THR A 133 -18.90 10.48 -13.29
N PRO A 134 -19.20 9.95 -12.08
CA PRO A 134 -20.47 9.26 -11.83
C PRO A 134 -21.70 10.15 -12.09
N ARG A 135 -21.59 11.47 -11.88
CA ARG A 135 -22.66 12.44 -12.13
C ARG A 135 -22.98 12.63 -13.60
N GLY A 136 -21.95 12.53 -14.43
CA GLY A 136 -22.04 12.54 -15.88
C GLY A 136 -22.97 11.49 -16.50
N SER A 137 -23.35 10.47 -15.73
CA SER A 137 -24.30 9.44 -16.18
C SER A 137 -25.78 9.73 -15.87
N VAL A 138 -26.08 10.82 -15.14
CA VAL A 138 -27.45 11.15 -14.73
C VAL A 138 -28.16 11.97 -15.81
N ALA A 139 -29.26 11.44 -16.35
CA ALA A 139 -30.08 12.11 -17.35
C ALA A 139 -30.98 13.19 -16.73
N ALA A 140 -30.40 14.32 -16.31
CA ALA A 140 -31.13 15.51 -15.88
C ALA A 140 -30.59 16.75 -16.59
N GLU A 141 -31.45 17.76 -16.82
CA GLU A 141 -31.06 19.03 -17.45
C GLU A 141 -30.17 19.85 -16.49
N GLY A 142 -28.86 19.66 -16.60
CA GLY A 142 -27.84 20.41 -15.88
C GLY A 142 -27.46 19.82 -14.51
N LEU A 143 -26.25 20.21 -14.06
CA LEU A 143 -25.63 19.67 -12.84
C LEU A 143 -26.44 19.96 -11.57
N VAL A 144 -27.12 21.11 -11.51
CA VAL A 144 -27.95 21.49 -10.35
C VAL A 144 -29.20 20.61 -10.24
N ALA A 145 -29.92 20.38 -11.35
CA ALA A 145 -31.09 19.51 -11.35
C ALA A 145 -30.70 18.06 -11.02
N ALA A 146 -29.57 17.59 -11.57
CA ALA A 146 -29.01 16.28 -11.24
C ALA A 146 -28.61 16.15 -9.74
N ALA A 147 -28.15 17.23 -9.11
CA ALA A 147 -27.83 17.23 -7.68
C ALA A 147 -29.09 17.16 -6.81
N GLN A 148 -30.13 17.92 -7.16
CA GLN A 148 -31.40 17.99 -6.42
C GLN A 148 -32.22 16.70 -6.49
N SER A 149 -32.08 15.93 -7.59
CA SER A 149 -32.79 14.66 -7.75
C SER A 149 -32.21 13.51 -6.93
N ILE A 150 -30.99 13.65 -6.38
CA ILE A 150 -30.39 12.61 -5.54
C ILE A 150 -31.02 12.60 -4.15
N PRO A 151 -31.49 11.43 -3.67
CA PRO A 151 -32.04 11.30 -2.33
C PRO A 151 -31.04 11.79 -1.27
N ARG A 152 -31.50 12.65 -0.36
CA ARG A 152 -30.68 13.06 0.79
C ARG A 152 -30.30 11.82 1.60
N PRO A 153 -29.01 11.61 1.94
CA PRO A 153 -28.61 10.51 2.80
C PRO A 153 -29.33 10.61 4.14
N THR A 154 -30.00 9.52 4.54
CA THR A 154 -30.69 9.44 5.83
C THR A 154 -29.65 9.59 6.95
N PRO A 155 -29.82 10.52 7.90
CA PRO A 155 -28.88 10.66 8.99
C PRO A 155 -28.76 9.34 9.77
N PRO A 156 -27.56 8.95 10.21
CA PRO A 156 -27.38 7.73 10.97
C PRO A 156 -28.26 7.78 12.23
N ARG A 157 -29.08 6.75 12.45
CA ARG A 157 -29.93 6.65 13.65
C ARG A 157 -29.01 6.67 14.87
N GLY A 158 -29.17 7.71 15.70
CA GLY A 158 -28.41 7.87 16.93
C GLY A 158 -28.41 6.59 17.76
N ARG A 159 -27.20 6.09 18.05
CA ARG A 159 -26.97 5.01 18.99
C ARG A 159 -27.52 5.50 20.34
N ARG A 160 -28.64 4.94 20.82
CA ARG A 160 -29.08 5.19 22.20
C ARG A 160 -27.98 4.68 23.10
N ASP A 161 -27.26 5.60 23.74
CA ASP A 161 -26.48 5.26 24.92
C ASP A 161 -27.44 4.69 25.95
N LYS A 162 -27.33 3.38 26.17
CA LYS A 162 -27.86 2.76 27.38
C LYS A 162 -26.90 3.11 28.52
N THR A 163 -26.98 4.33 29.03
CA THR A 163 -26.61 4.59 30.42
C THR A 163 -27.66 3.91 31.30
N SER A 164 -27.38 2.67 31.71
CA SER A 164 -28.05 2.07 32.85
C SER A 164 -27.72 2.90 34.10
N PRO A 165 -28.70 3.33 34.91
CA PRO A 165 -28.38 3.79 36.24
C PRO A 165 -28.05 2.56 37.10
N VAL A 166 -26.88 2.62 37.72
CA VAL A 166 -26.45 1.70 38.77
C VAL A 166 -27.20 2.07 40.05
N GLY A 167 -27.90 1.10 40.62
CA GLY A 167 -28.05 0.89 42.07
C GLY A 167 -28.90 1.88 42.88
N GLU A 168 -30.04 1.39 43.38
CA GLU A 168 -30.66 1.93 44.59
C GLU A 168 -31.05 0.76 45.53
N VAL A 169 -30.25 0.65 46.59
CA VAL A 169 -30.47 0.16 47.97
C VAL A 169 -31.80 -0.56 48.29
N LEU A 170 -31.69 -1.78 48.84
CA LEU A 170 -32.12 -2.17 50.20
C LEU A 170 -31.49 -3.51 50.60
#